data_AF-A0A0Q4R5E3-F1
#
_entry.id   AF-A0A0Q4R5E3-F1
#
_cell.length_a   1.000
_cell.length_b   1.000
_cell.length_c   1.000
_cell.angle_alpha   90.00
_cell.angle_beta   90.00
_cell.angle_gamma   90.00
#
_symmetry.space_group_name_H-M   'P 1'
#
loop_
_entity.id
_entity.type
_entity.pdbx_description
1 polymer ?
#
loop_
_entity_poly.entity_id
_entity_poly.type
_entity_poly.pdbx_seq_one_letter_code
_entity_poly.pdbx_strand_id
1 'polypeptide(L)'
;MNTHEHHDAGRDPGAAAQERGARTGRTLAGSAQQVWLAGLGALSRAQAEGSRLFESLVKEGESMEARSRQDSTRGETLRDSVESTLEQARERAAGTWDRVEKSFEDRVQRVLRRMDIPSRSDIEALNARLDALNHRLNRAEANATPRQAPEEH
;
A
#
# COMPACT_ATOMS: atom_id res chain seq x y z
N MET A 1 42.95 66.40 -20.38
CA MET A 1 42.53 65.76 -19.11
C MET A 1 41.02 65.95 -18.99
N ASN A 2 40.11 64.98 -19.10
CA ASN A 2 40.20 63.54 -18.86
C ASN A 2 39.29 62.78 -19.84
N THR A 3 39.85 61.73 -20.44
CA THR A 3 39.17 60.65 -21.13
C THR A 3 38.47 59.77 -20.10
N HIS A 4 37.14 59.62 -20.20
CA HIS A 4 36.44 58.54 -19.48
C HIS A 4 36.66 57.25 -20.25
N GLU A 5 37.61 56.46 -19.76
CA GLU A 5 37.82 55.09 -20.19
C GLU A 5 36.58 54.26 -19.84
N HIS A 6 35.98 53.65 -20.86
CA HIS A 6 34.98 52.60 -20.67
C HIS A 6 35.68 51.39 -20.06
N HIS A 7 35.52 51.23 -18.75
CA HIS A 7 35.88 50.02 -18.03
C HIS A 7 34.89 48.92 -18.45
N ASP A 8 35.32 48.02 -19.34
CA ASP A 8 34.62 46.77 -19.62
C ASP A 8 34.86 45.84 -18.42
N ALA A 9 34.10 46.06 -17.35
CA ALA A 9 34.07 45.18 -16.19
C ALA A 9 33.27 43.93 -16.56
N GLY A 10 33.97 42.79 -16.63
CA GLY A 10 33.44 41.49 -16.99
C GLY A 10 32.07 41.21 -16.37
N ARG A 11 31.06 41.06 -17.22
CA ARG A 11 29.74 40.59 -16.81
C ARG A 11 29.87 39.13 -16.41
N ASP A 12 29.89 38.86 -15.11
CA ASP A 12 29.89 37.50 -14.58
C ASP A 12 28.70 36.69 -15.14
N PRO A 13 28.94 35.66 -15.99
CA PRO A 13 27.86 34.85 -16.55
C PRO A 13 27.12 34.05 -15.47
N GLY A 14 27.74 33.85 -14.30
CA GLY A 14 27.14 33.20 -13.14
C GLY A 14 26.00 34.01 -12.49
N ALA A 15 26.14 35.34 -12.36
CA ALA A 15 25.11 36.17 -11.75
C ALA A 15 23.82 36.21 -12.59
N ALA A 16 23.95 36.32 -13.92
CA ALA A 16 22.81 36.29 -14.83
C ALA A 16 22.11 34.92 -14.88
N ALA A 17 22.86 33.82 -14.71
CA ALA A 17 22.29 32.48 -14.60
C ALA A 17 21.53 32.29 -13.27
N GLN A 18 22.07 32.81 -12.16
CA GLN A 18 21.45 32.78 -10.84
C GLN A 18 20.11 33.54 -10.81
N GLU A 19 20.04 34.72 -11.43
CA GLU A 19 18.81 35.51 -11.53
C GLU A 19 17.73 34.85 -12.41
N ARG A 20 18.14 34.13 -13.46
CA ARG A 20 17.21 33.35 -14.29
C ARG A 20 16.64 32.15 -13.54
N GLY A 21 17.48 31.46 -12.75
CA GLY A 21 17.04 30.38 -11.86
C GLY A 21 16.07 30.88 -10.78
N ALA A 22 16.37 31.99 -10.12
CA ALA A 22 15.52 32.57 -9.08
C ALA A 22 14.17 33.07 -9.61
N ARG A 23 14.12 33.57 -10.85
CA ARG A 23 12.86 33.93 -11.53
C ARG A 23 12.04 32.70 -11.90
N THR A 24 12.68 31.67 -12.46
CA THR A 24 12.04 30.39 -12.81
C THR A 24 11.48 29.68 -11.57
N GLY A 25 12.22 29.70 -10.46
CA GLY A 25 11.77 29.13 -9.18
C GLY A 25 10.55 29.85 -8.62
N ARG A 26 10.49 31.19 -8.73
CA ARG A 26 9.31 31.98 -8.31
C ARG A 26 8.09 31.72 -9.18
N THR A 27 8.25 31.59 -10.50
CA THR A 27 7.12 31.25 -11.38
C THR A 27 6.62 29.84 -11.14
N LEU A 28 7.53 28.87 -10.95
CA LEU A 28 7.17 27.48 -10.69
C LEU A 28 6.48 27.31 -9.32
N ALA A 29 6.99 27.97 -8.28
CA ALA A 29 6.37 27.98 -6.96
C ALA A 29 4.95 28.61 -7.01
N GLY A 30 4.77 29.69 -7.78
CA GLY A 30 3.47 30.31 -8.01
C GLY A 30 2.47 29.37 -8.71
N SER A 31 2.91 28.67 -9.76
CA SER A 31 2.08 27.69 -10.46
C SER A 31 1.73 26.48 -9.58
N ALA A 32 2.68 25.98 -8.78
CA ALA A 32 2.44 24.88 -7.85
C ALA A 32 1.41 25.26 -6.78
N GLN A 33 1.50 26.48 -6.24
CA GLN A 33 0.53 27.00 -5.28
C GLN A 33 -0.87 27.11 -5.88
N GLN A 34 -0.99 27.56 -7.14
CA GLN A 34 -2.28 27.63 -7.84
C GLN A 34 -2.90 26.24 -8.06
N VAL A 35 -2.10 25.26 -8.49
CA VAL A 35 -2.57 23.88 -8.65
C VAL A 35 -3.03 23.29 -7.32
N TRP A 36 -2.30 23.56 -6.24
CA TRP A 36 -2.68 23.11 -4.90
C TRP A 36 -4.00 23.73 -4.42
N LEU A 37 -4.15 25.05 -4.57
CA LEU A 37 -5.39 25.75 -4.22
C LEU A 37 -6.58 25.29 -5.07
N ALA A 38 -6.36 25.04 -6.36
CA ALA A 38 -7.39 24.46 -7.24
C ALA A 38 -7.78 23.03 -6.80
N GLY A 39 -6.80 22.22 -6.40
CA GLY A 39 -7.04 20.89 -5.84
C GLY A 39 -7.87 20.92 -4.55
N LEU A 40 -7.54 21.83 -3.63
CA LEU A 40 -8.31 22.02 -2.38
C LEU A 40 -9.74 22.56 -2.67
N GLY A 41 -9.89 23.44 -3.65
CA GLY A 41 -11.20 23.94 -4.09
C GLY A 41 -12.07 22.84 -4.70
N ALA A 42 -11.50 21.98 -5.54
CA ALA A 42 -12.20 20.84 -6.13
C ALA A 42 -12.60 19.79 -5.07
N LEU A 43 -11.72 19.50 -4.10
CA LEU A 43 -12.03 18.61 -2.99
C LEU A 43 -13.16 19.15 -2.11
N SER A 44 -13.11 20.43 -1.75
CA SER A 44 -14.19 21.10 -0.99
C SER A 44 -15.53 21.05 -1.73
N ARG A 45 -15.51 21.27 -3.06
CA ARG A 45 -16.70 21.15 -3.90
C ARG A 45 -17.23 19.71 -3.96
N ALA A 46 -16.36 18.71 -4.09
CA ALA A 46 -16.73 17.30 -4.06
C ALA A 46 -17.28 16.87 -2.69
N GLN A 47 -16.78 17.43 -1.58
CA GLN A 47 -17.36 17.20 -0.25
C GLN A 47 -18.76 17.81 -0.12
N ALA A 48 -18.96 19.04 -0.61
CA ALA A 48 -20.26 19.72 -0.56
C ALA A 48 -21.31 19.08 -1.49
N GLU A 49 -20.90 18.64 -2.68
CA GLU A 49 -21.78 17.95 -3.63
C GLU A 49 -21.95 16.45 -3.30
N GLY A 50 -20.98 15.85 -2.61
CA GLY A 50 -21.00 14.45 -2.18
C GLY A 50 -22.12 14.11 -1.20
N SER A 51 -22.43 15.01 -0.25
CA SER A 51 -23.54 14.83 0.69
C SER A 51 -24.90 14.76 -0.03
N ARG A 52 -25.11 15.57 -1.07
CA ARG A 52 -26.35 15.57 -1.86
C ARG A 52 -26.48 14.31 -2.71
N LEU A 53 -25.37 13.83 -3.28
CA LEU A 53 -25.36 12.57 -4.01
C LEU A 53 -25.65 11.39 -3.07
N PHE A 54 -25.06 11.39 -1.87
CA PHE A 54 -25.36 10.39 -0.85
C PHE A 54 -26.84 10.43 -0.43
N GLU A 55 -27.38 11.60 -0.10
CA GLU A 55 -28.81 11.76 0.24
C GLU A 55 -29.72 11.29 -0.91
N SER A 56 -29.38 11.58 -2.17
CA SER A 56 -30.11 11.10 -3.34
C SER A 56 -30.07 9.57 -3.45
N LEU A 57 -28.89 8.96 -3.26
CA LEU A 57 -28.72 7.51 -3.28
C LEU A 57 -29.46 6.84 -2.12
N VAL A 58 -29.47 7.44 -0.92
CA VAL A 58 -30.24 6.95 0.23
C VAL A 58 -31.73 6.98 -0.08
N LYS A 59 -32.25 8.11 -0.59
CA LYS A 59 -33.67 8.24 -0.96
C LYS A 59 -34.06 7.27 -2.08
N GLU A 60 -33.18 7.05 -3.04
CA GLU A 60 -33.39 6.07 -4.10
C GLU A 60 -33.41 4.64 -3.53
N GLY A 61 -32.50 4.31 -2.63
CA GLY A 61 -32.48 3.04 -1.88
C GLY A 61 -33.76 2.81 -1.05
N GLU A 62 -34.23 3.80 -0.30
CA GLU A 62 -35.49 3.75 0.43
C GLU A 62 -36.69 3.52 -0.50
N SER A 63 -36.70 4.18 -1.67
CA SER A 63 -37.76 3.98 -2.67
C SER A 63 -37.72 2.59 -3.30
N MET A 64 -36.52 2.03 -3.52
CA MET A 64 -36.34 0.66 -4.02
C MET A 64 -36.75 -0.36 -2.95
N GLU A 65 -36.44 -0.12 -1.68
CA GLU A 65 -36.88 -0.96 -0.58
C GLU A 65 -38.40 -0.90 -0.42
N ALA A 66 -39.01 0.28 -0.47
CA ALA A 66 -40.45 0.44 -0.39
C ALA A 66 -41.16 -0.30 -1.55
N ARG A 67 -40.66 -0.18 -2.78
CA ARG A 67 -41.15 -0.95 -3.94
C ARG A 67 -40.96 -2.45 -3.74
N SER A 68 -39.79 -2.88 -3.26
CA SER A 68 -39.49 -4.29 -2.96
C SER A 68 -40.40 -4.86 -1.86
N ARG A 69 -40.70 -4.07 -0.82
CA ARG A 69 -41.66 -4.43 0.24
C ARG A 69 -43.10 -4.48 -0.26
N GLN A 70 -43.47 -3.59 -1.18
CA GLN A 70 -44.81 -3.57 -1.79
C GLN A 70 -45.00 -4.76 -2.75
N ASP A 71 -43.96 -5.08 -3.53
CA ASP A 71 -43.90 -6.28 -4.38
C ASP A 71 -43.71 -7.57 -3.58
N SER A 72 -43.20 -7.49 -2.34
CA SER A 72 -43.08 -8.62 -1.41
C SER A 72 -44.43 -9.15 -0.91
N THR A 73 -45.55 -8.44 -1.14
CA THR A 73 -46.90 -9.03 -0.97
C THR A 73 -47.19 -10.10 -2.03
N ARG A 74 -46.35 -10.23 -3.07
CA ARG A 74 -46.26 -11.36 -4.02
C ARG A 74 -44.97 -12.19 -3.84
N GLY A 75 -44.21 -11.95 -2.77
CA GLY A 75 -42.76 -12.20 -2.69
C GLY A 75 -42.28 -13.57 -2.25
N GLU A 76 -43.16 -14.54 -2.00
CA GLU A 76 -42.73 -15.89 -1.58
C GLU A 76 -41.90 -16.56 -2.69
N THR A 77 -42.33 -16.44 -3.95
CA THR A 77 -41.61 -17.00 -5.10
C THR A 77 -40.35 -16.23 -5.50
N LEU A 78 -40.28 -14.93 -5.18
CA LEU A 78 -39.10 -14.10 -5.49
C LEU A 78 -38.00 -14.30 -4.47
N ARG A 79 -38.33 -14.46 -3.18
CA ARG A 79 -37.36 -14.82 -2.13
C ARG A 79 -36.63 -16.11 -2.45
N ASP A 80 -37.35 -17.16 -2.83
CA ASP A 80 -36.75 -18.45 -3.18
C ASP A 80 -35.79 -18.34 -4.38
N SER A 81 -36.15 -17.52 -5.38
CA SER A 81 -35.30 -17.28 -6.55
C SER A 81 -34.04 -16.46 -6.23
N VAL A 82 -34.15 -15.46 -5.35
CA VAL A 82 -33.04 -14.62 -4.92
C VAL A 82 -32.11 -15.39 -3.98
N GLU A 83 -32.66 -16.21 -3.09
CA GLU A 83 -31.89 -17.06 -2.19
C GLU A 83 -31.11 -18.14 -2.98
N SER A 84 -31.74 -18.77 -3.98
CA SER A 84 -31.04 -19.67 -4.90
C SER A 84 -29.94 -18.98 -5.71
N THR A 85 -30.20 -17.75 -6.17
CA THR A 85 -29.21 -16.97 -6.94
C THR A 85 -28.06 -16.47 -6.05
N LEU A 86 -28.35 -16.14 -4.79
CA LEU A 86 -27.37 -15.70 -3.80
C LEU A 86 -26.47 -16.85 -3.36
N GLU A 87 -27.01 -18.04 -3.12
CA GLU A 87 -26.22 -19.26 -2.83
C GLU A 87 -25.32 -19.60 -4.03
N GLN A 88 -25.85 -19.58 -5.24
CA GLN A 88 -25.07 -19.79 -6.46
C GLN A 88 -24.00 -18.70 -6.69
N ALA A 89 -24.27 -17.45 -6.33
CA ALA A 89 -23.30 -16.37 -6.41
C ALA A 89 -22.22 -16.50 -5.33
N ARG A 90 -22.59 -16.95 -4.12
CA ARG A 90 -21.68 -17.22 -3.01
C ARG A 90 -20.74 -18.38 -3.32
N GLU A 91 -21.25 -19.44 -3.95
CA GLU A 91 -20.45 -20.60 -4.37
C GLU A 91 -19.46 -20.24 -5.49
N ARG A 92 -19.89 -19.43 -6.48
CA ARG A 92 -19.00 -18.91 -7.55
C ARG A 92 -18.01 -17.85 -7.03
N ALA A 93 -18.41 -17.04 -6.05
CA ALA A 93 -17.55 -16.05 -5.43
C ALA A 93 -16.50 -16.70 -4.53
N ALA A 94 -16.81 -17.78 -3.81
CA ALA A 94 -15.86 -18.50 -2.95
C ALA A 94 -14.60 -18.93 -3.72
N GLY A 95 -14.75 -19.58 -4.88
CA GLY A 95 -13.61 -19.98 -5.71
C GLY A 95 -12.86 -18.81 -6.39
N THR A 96 -13.49 -17.64 -6.47
CA THR A 96 -12.84 -16.41 -6.95
C THR A 96 -12.11 -15.68 -5.82
N TRP A 97 -12.60 -15.81 -4.60
CA TRP A 97 -12.04 -15.24 -3.38
C TRP A 97 -10.71 -15.89 -3.01
N ASP A 98 -10.59 -17.21 -3.12
CA ASP A 98 -9.31 -17.93 -2.93
C ASP A 98 -8.21 -17.39 -3.87
N ARG A 99 -8.58 -17.00 -5.09
CA ARG A 99 -7.63 -16.43 -6.07
C ARG A 99 -7.21 -15.01 -5.66
N VAL A 100 -8.12 -14.25 -5.07
CA VAL A 100 -7.83 -12.91 -4.52
C VAL A 100 -6.95 -13.03 -3.28
N GLU A 101 -7.24 -13.96 -2.37
CA GLU A 101 -6.44 -14.27 -1.18
C GLU A 101 -5.01 -14.62 -1.57
N LYS A 102 -4.83 -15.54 -2.53
CA LYS A 102 -3.49 -15.88 -3.05
C LYS A 102 -2.76 -14.69 -3.66
N SER A 103 -3.47 -13.84 -4.42
CA SER A 103 -2.87 -12.64 -5.02
C SER A 103 -2.53 -11.55 -4.00
N PHE A 104 -3.28 -11.49 -2.89
CA PHE A 104 -3.04 -10.60 -1.78
C PHE A 104 -1.81 -11.06 -1.00
N GLU A 105 -1.73 -12.35 -0.67
CA GLU A 105 -0.58 -12.93 0.01
C GLU A 105 0.71 -12.73 -0.80
N ASP A 106 0.69 -12.99 -2.12
CA ASP A 106 1.83 -12.72 -3.00
C ASP A 106 2.28 -11.25 -3.00
N ARG A 107 1.32 -10.31 -2.90
CA ARG A 107 1.61 -8.87 -2.83
C ARG A 107 2.18 -8.50 -1.47
N VAL A 108 1.61 -9.01 -0.38
CA VAL A 108 2.09 -8.80 0.99
C VAL A 108 3.51 -9.36 1.14
N GLN A 109 3.76 -10.59 0.69
CA GLN A 109 5.09 -11.20 0.70
C GLN A 109 6.12 -10.40 -0.12
N ARG A 110 5.73 -9.84 -1.28
CA ARG A 110 6.61 -8.95 -2.06
C ARG A 110 6.95 -7.65 -1.33
N VAL A 111 6.00 -7.07 -0.59
CA VAL A 111 6.22 -5.85 0.18
C VAL A 111 7.11 -6.14 1.39
N LEU A 112 6.86 -7.22 2.13
CA LEU A 112 7.68 -7.63 3.27
C LEU A 112 9.14 -7.90 2.88
N ARG A 113 9.36 -8.66 1.79
CA ARG A 113 10.71 -8.87 1.23
C ARG A 113 11.41 -7.58 0.82
N ARG A 114 10.65 -6.57 0.37
CA ARG A 114 11.23 -5.28 -0.02
C ARG A 114 11.53 -4.38 1.19
N MET A 115 10.95 -4.69 2.36
CA MET A 115 11.23 -4.02 3.64
C MET A 115 12.25 -4.81 4.49
N ASP A 116 12.91 -5.82 3.94
CA ASP A 116 13.89 -6.68 4.63
C ASP A 116 13.33 -7.42 5.86
N ILE A 117 12.01 -7.68 5.86
CA ILE A 117 11.34 -8.41 6.94
C ILE A 117 11.30 -9.90 6.59
N PRO A 118 11.95 -10.78 7.36
CA PRO A 118 11.95 -12.22 7.10
C PRO A 118 10.54 -12.81 7.23
N SER A 119 10.22 -13.76 6.34
CA SER A 119 8.94 -14.47 6.40
C SER A 119 8.95 -15.59 7.44
N ARG A 120 7.78 -16.12 7.79
CA ARG A 120 7.65 -17.24 8.74
C ARG A 120 8.41 -18.49 8.29
N SER A 121 8.37 -18.81 6.99
CA SER A 121 9.11 -19.96 6.45
C SER A 121 10.63 -19.77 6.53
N ASP A 122 11.12 -18.53 6.43
CA ASP A 122 12.55 -18.23 6.58
C ASP A 122 13.01 -18.47 8.01
N ILE A 123 12.18 -18.10 9.00
CA ILE A 123 12.45 -18.35 10.43
C ILE A 123 12.45 -19.86 10.72
N GLU A 124 11.48 -20.60 10.18
CA GLU A 124 11.41 -22.05 10.35
C GLU A 124 12.62 -22.75 9.72
N ALA A 125 13.03 -22.35 8.52
CA ALA A 125 14.24 -22.86 7.87
C ALA A 125 15.51 -22.53 8.65
N LEU A 126 15.58 -21.34 9.27
CA LEU A 126 16.69 -20.95 10.12
C LEU A 126 16.75 -21.79 11.41
N ASN A 127 15.61 -22.02 12.07
CA ASN A 127 15.52 -22.86 13.27
C ASN A 127 15.99 -24.29 12.98
N ALA A 128 15.53 -24.88 11.87
CA ALA A 128 15.96 -26.22 11.48
C ALA A 128 17.49 -26.32 11.25
N ARG A 129 18.10 -25.27 10.69
CA ARG A 129 19.56 -25.18 10.55
C ARG A 129 20.26 -25.03 11.89
N LEU A 130 19.69 -24.23 12.80
CA LEU A 130 20.20 -24.06 14.16
C LEU A 130 20.20 -25.39 14.92
N ASP A 131 19.11 -26.15 14.84
CA ASP A 131 18.98 -27.46 15.47
C ASP A 131 20.01 -28.45 14.93
N ALA A 132 20.18 -28.50 13.60
CA ALA A 132 21.18 -29.35 12.98
C ALA A 132 22.62 -28.96 13.40
N LEU A 133 22.89 -27.67 13.58
CA LEU A 133 24.19 -27.18 14.05
C LEU A 133 24.43 -27.54 15.52
N ASN A 134 23.46 -27.30 16.39
CA ASN A 134 23.49 -27.69 17.80
C ASN A 134 23.71 -29.18 17.95
N HIS A 135 23.07 -29.99 17.12
CA HIS A 135 23.23 -31.44 17.18
C HIS A 135 24.63 -31.89 16.77
N ARG A 136 25.26 -31.21 15.81
CA ARG A 136 26.67 -31.45 15.43
C ARG A 136 27.63 -30.99 16.51
N LEU A 137 27.37 -29.83 17.13
CA LEU A 137 28.19 -29.30 18.23
C LEU A 137 28.15 -30.24 19.43
N ASN A 138 26.97 -30.64 19.90
CA ASN A 138 26.81 -31.57 21.01
C ASN A 138 27.51 -32.90 20.74
N ARG A 139 27.49 -33.40 19.50
CA ARG A 139 28.21 -34.61 19.10
C ARG A 139 29.72 -34.42 19.13
N ALA A 140 30.21 -33.27 18.69
CA ALA A 140 31.63 -32.93 18.75
C ALA A 140 32.11 -32.80 20.20
N GLU A 141 31.33 -32.17 21.07
CA GLU A 141 31.63 -32.03 22.50
C GLU A 141 31.57 -33.38 23.24
N ALA A 142 30.60 -34.24 22.91
CA ALA A 142 30.53 -35.60 23.45
C ALA A 142 31.75 -36.46 23.04
N ASN A 143 32.27 -36.27 21.83
CA ASN A 143 33.49 -36.94 21.37
C ASN A 143 34.78 -36.31 21.94
N ALA A 144 34.73 -35.06 22.38
CA ALA A 144 35.87 -34.35 22.97
C ALA A 144 36.02 -34.58 24.48
N THR A 145 35.03 -35.18 25.15
CA THR A 145 35.14 -35.55 26.57
C THR A 145 36.02 -36.81 26.68
N PRO A 146 37.21 -36.75 27.31
CA PRO A 146 38.08 -37.91 27.42
C PRO A 146 37.42 -38.97 28.29
N ARG A 147 37.43 -40.21 27.80
CA ARG A 147 37.17 -41.42 28.59
C ARG A 147 38.18 -41.42 29.75
N GLN A 148 37.75 -41.01 30.95
CA GLN A 148 38.50 -41.26 32.17
C GLN A 148 38.75 -42.77 32.23
N ALA A 149 40.02 -43.14 32.09
CA ALA A 149 40.44 -44.52 32.22
C ALA A 149 40.11 -44.98 33.66
N PRO A 150 39.54 -46.18 33.85
CA PRO A 150 39.38 -46.71 35.19
C PRO A 150 40.77 -46.93 35.78
N GLU A 151 41.05 -46.29 36.92
CA GLU A 151 42.27 -46.52 37.67
C GLU A 151 42.26 -47.97 38.19
N GLU A 152 43.20 -48.78 37.69
CA GLU A 152 43.42 -50.14 38.18
C GLU A 152 44.50 -50.13 39.27
N HIS A 153 44.09 -50.57 40.46
CA HIS A 153 44.82 -51.18 41.58
C HIS A 153 46.05 -50.49 42.20
#